data_AF-A0A2A2RZL2-F1
#
_entry.id   AF-A0A2A2RZL2-F1
#
_cell.length_a   1.000
_cell.length_b   1.000
_cell.length_c   1.000
_cell.angle_alpha   90.00
_cell.angle_beta   90.00
_cell.angle_gamma   90.00
#
_symmetry.space_group_name_H-M   'P 1'
#
loop_
_entity.id
_entity.type
_entity.pdbx_description
1 polymer ?
#
loop_
_entity_poly.entity_id
_entity_poly.type
_entity_poly.pdbx_seq_one_letter_code
_entity_poly.pdbx_strand_id
1 'polypeptide(L)'
;MKFCALLLFCLHAAALAGRAGDYQDFDQPPHDYWKRAPQDRFSRWMNDVKAGRVQLDYSGEKAFIASVLKSLDIPASSQMLSFSTTSLQLSLISPRTPRALYFNEDVYVGYVVGGKVEVVAVDPELGGIFYIFDIPRNGQPPRPERATRCMNCHAREDTGYVPGLVVKSVIPGPTGGSLESFRQALSGHGVPLNQRFGGWYLTGAGGLTNHLANFYGRSTPQGIVRNPIPPGTMFSYDRYLVAHSDLLPQLLHEHQIGFVNRAIEATYRTRTYLDAGQGKLSPEHAKILDEQAKGLTRYLLFADEVPLPVGGVAGDEEFKTDFLSQRHIGPGGAALKDFELRTRLFQNRCSYMIYSAAFRGLPAEMKQRVFARLAQALDSGKPNPEFAYLPAAEKQKLRGILRETVVGLPSGW
;
A
#
# COMPACT_ATOMS: atom_id res chain seq x y z
N MET A 1 17.27 55.85 6.63
CA MET A 1 17.99 54.60 6.95
C MET A 1 17.06 53.60 7.62
N LYS A 2 16.71 52.54 6.90
CA LYS A 2 16.54 51.13 7.33
C LYS A 2 15.48 50.47 6.44
N PHE A 3 16.00 49.81 5.42
CA PHE A 3 15.33 48.81 4.60
C PHE A 3 14.81 47.67 5.49
N CYS A 4 13.60 47.19 5.23
CA CYS A 4 13.21 45.83 5.59
C CYS A 4 12.49 45.22 4.38
N ALA A 5 13.23 44.37 3.65
CA ALA A 5 12.73 43.61 2.52
C ALA A 5 11.81 42.49 3.04
N LEU A 6 10.56 42.48 2.58
CA LEU A 6 9.65 41.37 2.81
C LEU A 6 9.87 40.34 1.69
N LEU A 7 10.45 39.20 2.03
CA LEU A 7 10.55 38.04 1.16
C LEU A 7 9.15 37.49 0.87
N LEU A 8 8.69 37.59 -0.39
CA LEU A 8 7.58 36.79 -0.90
C LEU A 8 8.08 35.34 -1.08
N PHE A 9 7.69 34.45 -0.18
CA PHE A 9 7.72 33.01 -0.44
C PHE A 9 6.53 32.66 -1.32
N CYS A 10 6.75 32.54 -2.63
CA CYS A 10 5.77 31.97 -3.56
C CYS A 10 5.69 30.45 -3.35
N LEU A 11 4.72 30.00 -2.54
CA LEU A 11 4.26 28.61 -2.54
C LEU A 11 3.63 28.29 -3.90
N HIS A 12 4.38 27.62 -4.79
CA HIS A 12 3.80 26.96 -5.95
C HIS A 12 3.22 25.61 -5.50
N ALA A 13 2.01 25.64 -4.95
CA ALA A 13 1.15 24.46 -4.93
C ALA A 13 0.52 24.34 -6.33
N ALA A 14 1.17 23.62 -7.23
CA ALA A 14 0.53 23.19 -8.47
C ALA A 14 -0.51 22.11 -8.12
N ALA A 15 -1.74 22.55 -7.86
CA ALA A 15 -2.89 21.68 -7.74
C ALA A 15 -3.26 21.15 -9.14
N LEU A 16 -2.88 19.91 -9.44
CA LEU A 16 -3.57 19.09 -10.44
C LEU A 16 -4.90 18.62 -9.84
N ALA A 17 -5.81 19.57 -9.61
CA ALA A 17 -7.20 19.25 -9.30
C ALA A 17 -7.95 19.06 -10.63
N GLY A 18 -7.90 17.84 -11.17
CA GLY A 18 -8.93 17.44 -12.13
C GLY A 18 -10.30 17.58 -11.45
N ARG A 19 -11.31 18.09 -12.16
CA ARG A 19 -12.63 18.34 -11.57
C ARG A 19 -13.15 17.03 -10.97
N ALA A 20 -13.54 17.06 -9.70
CA ALA A 20 -13.99 15.88 -8.94
C ALA A 20 -15.17 15.10 -9.57
N GLY A 21 -15.85 15.68 -10.57
CA GLY A 21 -16.91 15.02 -11.35
C GLY A 21 -16.43 14.14 -12.50
N ASP A 22 -15.21 14.32 -13.02
CA ASP A 22 -14.75 13.65 -14.24
C ASP A 22 -14.29 12.19 -14.01
N TYR A 23 -14.22 11.73 -12.75
CA TYR A 23 -13.58 10.46 -12.38
C TYR A 23 -14.42 9.54 -11.49
N GLN A 24 -15.72 9.85 -11.32
CA GLN A 24 -16.66 9.01 -10.57
C GLN A 24 -17.34 7.98 -11.47
N ASP A 25 -16.56 7.28 -12.28
CA ASP A 25 -17.04 6.45 -13.40
C ASP A 25 -16.44 5.05 -13.42
N PHE A 26 -15.83 4.60 -12.31
CA PHE A 26 -15.13 3.30 -12.27
C PHE A 26 -16.04 2.10 -12.61
N ASP A 27 -17.36 2.24 -12.49
CA ASP A 27 -18.36 1.23 -12.82
C ASP A 27 -18.96 1.38 -14.23
N GLN A 28 -18.66 2.48 -14.94
CA GLN A 28 -19.09 2.75 -16.32
C GLN A 28 -18.04 2.28 -17.33
N PRO A 29 -18.39 2.15 -18.64
CA PRO A 29 -17.39 2.05 -19.70
C PRO A 29 -16.40 3.24 -19.62
N PRO A 30 -15.10 3.02 -19.86
CA PRO A 30 -14.45 1.77 -20.31
C PRO A 30 -14.00 0.84 -19.17
N HIS A 31 -14.37 1.13 -17.92
CA HIS A 31 -13.88 0.40 -16.75
C HIS A 31 -14.72 -0.83 -16.43
N ASP A 32 -16.05 -0.68 -16.41
CA ASP A 32 -17.02 -1.76 -16.20
C ASP A 32 -16.68 -2.67 -14.99
N TYR A 33 -16.23 -2.07 -13.89
CA TYR A 33 -15.62 -2.79 -12.74
C TYR A 33 -16.46 -3.96 -12.20
N TRP A 34 -17.79 -3.83 -12.19
CA TRP A 34 -18.69 -4.88 -11.71
C TRP A 34 -18.99 -5.95 -12.76
N LYS A 35 -18.85 -5.63 -14.05
CA LYS A 35 -19.20 -6.54 -15.16
C LYS A 35 -18.02 -7.40 -15.59
N ARG A 36 -16.78 -6.91 -15.38
CA ARG A 36 -15.56 -7.65 -15.73
C ARG A 36 -15.25 -8.74 -14.69
N ALA A 37 -14.83 -9.90 -15.19
CA ALA A 37 -14.38 -11.02 -14.37
C ALA A 37 -12.99 -10.70 -13.78
N PRO A 38 -12.82 -10.73 -12.44
CA PRO A 38 -11.51 -10.53 -11.82
C PRO A 38 -10.49 -11.60 -12.23
N GLN A 39 -9.24 -11.17 -12.37
CA GLN A 39 -8.03 -11.93 -12.68
C GLN A 39 -6.98 -11.84 -11.57
N ASP A 40 -7.33 -11.18 -10.45
CA ASP A 40 -6.51 -11.07 -9.26
C ASP A 40 -6.09 -12.43 -8.70
N ARG A 41 -5.12 -12.41 -7.79
CA ARG A 41 -4.57 -13.64 -7.20
C ARG A 41 -5.60 -14.41 -6.36
N PHE A 42 -6.49 -13.71 -5.66
CA PHE A 42 -7.47 -14.34 -4.78
C PHE A 42 -8.60 -15.01 -5.56
N SER A 43 -9.10 -14.41 -6.64
CA SER A 43 -10.09 -15.05 -7.51
C SER A 43 -9.56 -16.33 -8.16
N ARG A 44 -8.30 -16.33 -8.62
CA ARG A 44 -7.63 -17.54 -9.13
C ARG A 44 -7.47 -18.60 -8.04
N TRP A 45 -6.99 -18.22 -6.87
CA TRP A 45 -6.88 -19.11 -5.71
C TRP A 45 -8.24 -19.72 -5.31
N MET A 46 -9.33 -18.94 -5.37
CA MET A 46 -10.67 -19.46 -5.09
C MET A 46 -11.11 -20.53 -6.09
N ASN A 47 -10.68 -20.46 -7.35
CA ASN A 47 -10.92 -21.53 -8.32
C ASN A 47 -10.17 -22.80 -7.96
N ASP A 48 -8.93 -22.68 -7.45
CA ASP A 48 -8.14 -23.81 -6.96
C ASP A 48 -8.75 -24.46 -5.71
N VAL A 49 -9.27 -23.65 -4.76
CA VAL A 49 -10.01 -24.13 -3.60
C VAL A 49 -11.26 -24.90 -4.02
N LYS A 50 -12.07 -24.37 -4.94
CA LYS A 50 -13.27 -25.04 -5.45
C LYS A 50 -12.95 -26.34 -6.19
N ALA A 51 -11.81 -26.39 -6.86
CA ALA A 51 -11.34 -27.58 -7.56
C ALA A 51 -10.65 -28.60 -6.64
N GLY A 52 -10.54 -28.34 -5.33
CA GLY A 52 -9.88 -29.23 -4.37
C GLY A 52 -8.36 -29.28 -4.49
N ARG A 53 -7.73 -28.30 -5.18
CA ARG A 53 -6.27 -28.19 -5.33
C ARG A 53 -5.59 -27.54 -4.13
N VAL A 54 -6.35 -26.86 -3.27
CA VAL A 54 -5.87 -26.23 -2.04
C VAL A 54 -6.54 -26.90 -0.86
N GLN A 55 -5.74 -27.34 0.12
CA GLN A 55 -6.24 -27.86 1.38
C GLN A 55 -6.24 -26.75 2.43
N LEU A 56 -7.39 -26.56 3.09
CA LEU A 56 -7.57 -25.61 4.17
C LEU A 56 -7.79 -26.35 5.48
N ASP A 57 -7.30 -25.75 6.57
CA ASP A 57 -7.42 -26.31 7.92
C ASP A 57 -8.65 -25.69 8.61
N TYR A 58 -9.64 -26.51 8.94
CA TYR A 58 -10.89 -26.07 9.56
C TYR A 58 -10.94 -26.37 11.06
N SER A 59 -9.82 -26.75 11.69
CA SER A 59 -9.76 -27.11 13.11
C SER A 59 -10.02 -25.93 14.05
N GLY A 60 -9.89 -24.70 13.56
CA GLY A 60 -10.22 -23.47 14.28
C GLY A 60 -9.92 -22.22 13.47
N GLU A 61 -10.35 -21.05 13.95
CA GLU A 61 -10.17 -19.78 13.22
C GLU A 61 -8.70 -19.50 12.88
N LYS A 62 -7.79 -19.65 13.85
CA LYS A 62 -6.36 -19.42 13.62
C LYS A 62 -5.76 -20.40 12.61
N ALA A 63 -6.11 -21.68 12.72
CA ALA A 63 -5.61 -22.71 11.81
C ALA A 63 -6.10 -22.45 10.38
N PHE A 64 -7.36 -22.05 10.25
CA PHE A 64 -7.95 -21.63 8.98
C PHE A 64 -7.21 -20.46 8.37
N ILE A 65 -7.04 -19.35 9.11
CA ILE A 65 -6.31 -18.18 8.63
C ILE A 65 -4.88 -18.56 8.26
N ALA A 66 -4.15 -19.31 9.09
CA ALA A 66 -2.80 -19.75 8.79
C ALA A 66 -2.73 -20.56 7.47
N SER A 67 -3.68 -21.47 7.24
CA SER A 67 -3.74 -22.25 6.00
C SER A 67 -4.06 -21.40 4.76
N VAL A 68 -4.96 -20.41 4.91
CA VAL A 68 -5.28 -19.45 3.85
C VAL A 68 -4.05 -18.62 3.49
N LEU A 69 -3.38 -18.02 4.49
CA LEU A 69 -2.19 -17.20 4.27
C LEU A 69 -1.06 -18.01 3.61
N LYS A 70 -0.79 -19.21 4.10
CA LYS A 70 0.21 -20.11 3.51
C LYS A 70 -0.09 -20.41 2.04
N SER A 71 -1.34 -20.74 1.71
CA SER A 71 -1.74 -21.06 0.33
C SER A 71 -1.77 -19.84 -0.62
N LEU A 72 -1.73 -18.63 -0.07
CA LEU A 72 -1.65 -17.37 -0.81
C LEU A 72 -0.24 -16.77 -0.80
N ASP A 73 0.77 -17.49 -0.28
CA ASP A 73 2.12 -16.99 -0.02
C ASP A 73 2.11 -15.62 0.68
N ILE A 74 1.34 -15.53 1.76
CA ILE A 74 1.32 -14.37 2.65
C ILE A 74 2.03 -14.77 3.95
N PRO A 75 3.14 -14.12 4.32
CA PRO A 75 3.84 -14.47 5.53
C PRO A 75 3.06 -14.02 6.78
N ALA A 76 2.88 -14.93 7.73
CA ALA A 76 2.21 -14.61 9.00
C ALA A 76 2.99 -13.54 9.80
N SER A 77 4.31 -13.48 9.62
CA SER A 77 5.21 -12.48 10.18
C SER A 77 4.91 -11.04 9.70
N SER A 78 4.12 -10.85 8.63
CA SER A 78 3.66 -9.52 8.18
C SER A 78 2.57 -8.91 9.05
N GLN A 79 2.20 -9.55 10.16
CA GLN A 79 1.05 -9.17 10.97
C GLN A 79 1.10 -7.72 11.43
N MET A 80 -0.01 -7.03 11.22
CA MET A 80 -0.28 -5.72 11.81
C MET A 80 -1.61 -5.76 12.54
N LEU A 81 -1.68 -5.13 13.71
CA LEU A 81 -2.86 -5.10 14.56
C LEU A 81 -3.48 -3.71 14.57
N SER A 82 -4.70 -3.58 14.05
CA SER A 82 -5.49 -2.34 14.05
C SER A 82 -6.65 -2.44 15.02
N PHE A 83 -6.79 -1.47 15.90
CA PHE A 83 -7.92 -1.37 16.84
C PHE A 83 -8.85 -0.19 16.57
N SER A 84 -8.57 0.61 15.54
CA SER A 84 -9.52 1.61 15.05
C SER A 84 -10.73 0.97 14.35
N THR A 85 -11.90 1.55 14.51
CA THR A 85 -13.16 1.12 13.86
C THR A 85 -13.28 1.65 12.43
N THR A 86 -12.24 1.45 11.61
CA THR A 86 -12.17 1.89 10.21
C THR A 86 -12.49 0.74 9.24
N SER A 87 -13.39 -0.17 9.65
CA SER A 87 -13.76 -1.41 8.97
C SER A 87 -15.28 -1.60 8.97
N LEU A 88 -15.79 -2.41 8.03
CA LEU A 88 -17.19 -2.86 8.00
C LEU A 88 -17.60 -3.66 9.25
N GLN A 89 -16.63 -4.19 10.00
CA GLN A 89 -16.83 -4.98 11.21
C GLN A 89 -16.56 -4.18 12.49
N LEU A 90 -16.82 -2.87 12.45
CA LEU A 90 -16.54 -1.93 13.55
C LEU A 90 -17.02 -2.36 14.93
N SER A 91 -18.13 -3.11 15.03
CA SER A 91 -18.67 -3.56 16.32
C SER A 91 -17.82 -4.63 17.01
N LEU A 92 -16.90 -5.28 16.29
CA LEU A 92 -16.01 -6.33 16.80
C LEU A 92 -14.58 -5.84 17.05
N ILE A 93 -14.24 -4.63 16.60
CA ILE A 93 -12.88 -4.11 16.62
C ILE A 93 -12.75 -3.07 17.73
N SER A 94 -11.81 -3.31 18.64
CA SER A 94 -11.52 -2.42 19.78
C SER A 94 -10.08 -2.61 20.25
N PRO A 95 -9.55 -1.79 21.17
CA PRO A 95 -8.26 -2.08 21.82
C PRO A 95 -8.20 -3.48 22.45
N ARG A 96 -9.34 -4.02 22.90
CA ARG A 96 -9.43 -5.36 23.49
C ARG A 96 -9.50 -6.48 22.46
N THR A 97 -9.80 -6.17 21.22
CA THR A 97 -10.03 -7.12 20.12
C THR A 97 -9.56 -6.50 18.80
N PRO A 98 -8.25 -6.24 18.62
CA PRO A 98 -7.76 -5.69 17.37
C PRO A 98 -8.00 -6.64 16.19
N ARG A 99 -8.23 -6.07 15.00
CA ARG A 99 -8.20 -6.78 13.72
C ARG A 99 -6.74 -7.01 13.32
N ALA A 100 -6.41 -8.22 12.91
CA ALA A 100 -5.12 -8.52 12.29
C ALA A 100 -5.18 -8.30 10.78
N LEU A 101 -4.11 -7.74 10.21
CA LEU A 101 -3.89 -7.63 8.78
C LEU A 101 -2.60 -8.35 8.41
N TYR A 102 -2.62 -9.06 7.30
CA TYR A 102 -1.49 -9.74 6.69
C TYR A 102 -1.41 -9.36 5.22
N PHE A 103 -0.22 -9.36 4.63
CA PHE A 103 -0.07 -8.95 3.24
C PHE A 103 1.14 -9.58 2.54
N ASN A 104 1.00 -9.77 1.23
CA ASN A 104 2.12 -9.78 0.30
C ASN A 104 1.96 -8.58 -0.66
N GLU A 105 2.62 -8.61 -1.81
CA GLU A 105 2.62 -7.50 -2.76
C GLU A 105 1.28 -7.22 -3.43
N ASP A 106 0.43 -8.25 -3.56
CA ASP A 106 -0.79 -8.17 -4.35
C ASP A 106 -2.06 -8.51 -3.55
N VAL A 107 -1.94 -9.07 -2.35
CA VAL A 107 -3.07 -9.53 -1.53
C VAL A 107 -2.92 -9.11 -0.07
N TYR A 108 -3.99 -8.54 0.49
CA TYR A 108 -4.14 -8.11 1.87
C TYR A 108 -5.28 -8.89 2.53
N VAL A 109 -5.01 -9.57 3.64
CA VAL A 109 -6.00 -10.39 4.37
C VAL A 109 -6.21 -9.79 5.75
N GLY A 110 -7.46 -9.42 6.05
CA GLY A 110 -7.93 -9.00 7.36
C GLY A 110 -8.62 -10.15 8.10
N TYR A 111 -8.19 -10.39 9.34
CA TYR A 111 -8.80 -11.32 10.27
C TYR A 111 -9.39 -10.57 11.46
N VAL A 112 -10.71 -10.62 11.60
CA VAL A 112 -11.44 -10.11 12.77
C VAL A 112 -11.82 -11.28 13.65
N VAL A 113 -11.34 -11.27 14.90
CA VAL A 113 -11.60 -12.33 15.88
C VAL A 113 -13.11 -12.47 16.11
N GLY A 114 -13.65 -13.68 15.93
CA GLY A 114 -15.09 -13.95 16.04
C GLY A 114 -15.94 -13.32 14.94
N GLY A 115 -15.32 -12.78 13.89
CA GLY A 115 -15.97 -12.13 12.75
C GLY A 115 -15.70 -12.84 11.42
N LYS A 116 -15.58 -12.03 10.38
CA LYS A 116 -15.34 -12.42 8.99
C LYS A 116 -13.90 -12.16 8.58
N VAL A 117 -13.49 -12.86 7.52
CA VAL A 117 -12.27 -12.58 6.77
C VAL A 117 -12.57 -11.51 5.73
N GLU A 118 -11.73 -10.48 5.70
CA GLU A 118 -11.74 -9.42 4.68
C GLU A 118 -10.53 -9.66 3.76
N VAL A 119 -10.69 -9.54 2.45
CA VAL A 119 -9.57 -9.67 1.52
C VAL A 119 -9.60 -8.53 0.52
N VAL A 120 -8.46 -7.89 0.31
CA VAL A 120 -8.24 -7.02 -0.85
C VAL A 120 -7.19 -7.66 -1.72
N ALA A 121 -7.54 -7.94 -2.97
CA ALA A 121 -6.60 -8.47 -3.96
C ALA A 121 -6.49 -7.49 -5.12
N VAL A 122 -5.27 -7.15 -5.51
CA VAL A 122 -5.00 -6.20 -6.59
C VAL A 122 -5.10 -6.92 -7.92
N ASP A 123 -6.11 -6.54 -8.70
CA ASP A 123 -6.30 -6.94 -10.07
C ASP A 123 -5.49 -6.03 -11.02
N PRO A 124 -4.77 -6.58 -12.00
CA PRO A 124 -3.97 -5.79 -12.93
C PRO A 124 -4.80 -4.81 -13.77
N GLU A 125 -6.07 -5.08 -14.04
CA GLU A 125 -6.92 -4.25 -14.89
C GLU A 125 -7.98 -3.46 -14.12
N LEU A 126 -8.48 -4.02 -13.00
CA LEU A 126 -9.59 -3.47 -12.23
C LEU A 126 -9.17 -2.76 -10.94
N GLY A 127 -7.90 -2.86 -10.56
CA GLY A 127 -7.43 -2.34 -9.27
C GLY A 127 -7.86 -3.24 -8.10
N GLY A 128 -8.16 -2.65 -6.94
CA GLY A 128 -8.54 -3.43 -5.76
C GLY A 128 -9.85 -4.18 -5.95
N ILE A 129 -9.85 -5.49 -5.67
CA ILE A 129 -11.06 -6.31 -5.55
C ILE A 129 -11.27 -6.65 -4.08
N PHE A 130 -12.46 -6.32 -3.58
CA PHE A 130 -12.78 -6.37 -2.15
C PHE A 130 -13.71 -7.54 -1.86
N TYR A 131 -13.20 -8.55 -1.19
CA TYR A 131 -13.93 -9.73 -0.77
C TYR A 131 -14.18 -9.75 0.73
N ILE A 132 -15.28 -10.37 1.14
CA ILE A 132 -15.56 -10.69 2.54
C ILE A 132 -16.24 -12.05 2.64
N PHE A 133 -15.93 -12.84 3.67
CA PHE A 133 -16.59 -14.13 3.93
C PHE A 133 -16.48 -14.57 5.39
N ASP A 134 -17.41 -15.43 5.80
CA ASP A 134 -17.34 -16.12 7.09
C ASP A 134 -16.22 -17.15 7.14
N ILE A 135 -15.58 -17.27 8.30
CA ILE A 135 -14.70 -18.41 8.59
C ILE A 135 -15.56 -19.67 8.64
N PRO A 136 -15.35 -20.66 7.74
CA PRO A 136 -16.21 -21.83 7.70
C PRO A 136 -15.99 -22.73 8.92
N ARG A 137 -17.08 -23.25 9.51
CA ARG A 137 -17.03 -24.08 10.73
C ARG A 137 -17.13 -25.60 10.47
N ASN A 138 -17.55 -26.01 9.28
CA ASN A 138 -17.94 -27.40 8.99
C ASN A 138 -17.17 -27.99 7.80
N GLY A 139 -15.95 -27.54 7.54
CA GLY A 139 -15.16 -28.01 6.39
C GLY A 139 -15.66 -27.56 5.01
N GLN A 140 -16.70 -26.71 4.96
CA GLN A 140 -17.19 -26.17 3.69
C GLN A 140 -16.18 -25.15 3.11
N PRO A 141 -16.03 -25.08 1.78
CA PRO A 141 -15.24 -24.03 1.15
C PRO A 141 -15.73 -22.64 1.54
N PRO A 142 -14.82 -21.66 1.70
CA PRO A 142 -15.22 -20.27 1.90
C PRO A 142 -16.06 -19.76 0.73
N ARG A 143 -16.99 -18.86 1.03
CA ARG A 143 -17.91 -18.24 0.06
C ARG A 143 -17.69 -16.72 0.04
N PRO A 144 -16.63 -16.23 -0.61
CA PRO A 144 -16.36 -14.80 -0.74
C PRO A 144 -17.42 -14.11 -1.59
N GLU A 145 -17.93 -13.00 -1.08
CA GLU A 145 -18.73 -12.04 -1.84
C GLU A 145 -17.90 -10.79 -2.15
N ARG A 146 -18.13 -10.18 -3.31
CA ARG A 146 -17.58 -8.85 -3.62
C ARG A 146 -18.46 -7.80 -2.95
N ALA A 147 -17.99 -7.22 -1.85
CA ALA A 147 -18.80 -6.33 -1.02
C ALA A 147 -18.85 -4.91 -1.61
N THR A 148 -20.02 -4.48 -2.09
CA THR A 148 -20.25 -3.11 -2.58
C THR A 148 -20.03 -2.05 -1.49
N ARG A 149 -20.29 -2.39 -0.22
CA ARG A 149 -20.07 -1.50 0.93
C ARG A 149 -18.61 -1.11 1.13
N CYS A 150 -17.64 -1.93 0.70
CA CYS A 150 -16.22 -1.57 0.76
C CYS A 150 -15.91 -0.34 -0.11
N MET A 151 -16.63 -0.18 -1.23
CA MET A 151 -16.42 0.95 -2.15
C MET A 151 -16.82 2.31 -1.54
N ASN A 152 -17.56 2.32 -0.42
CA ASN A 152 -17.85 3.54 0.33
C ASN A 152 -16.59 4.22 0.87
N CYS A 153 -15.47 3.51 0.98
CA CYS A 153 -14.18 4.08 1.33
C CYS A 153 -13.13 3.87 0.22
N HIS A 154 -13.19 2.74 -0.47
CA HIS A 154 -12.15 2.31 -1.40
C HIS A 154 -12.27 2.84 -2.83
N ALA A 155 -13.31 3.61 -3.17
CA ALA A 155 -13.39 4.37 -4.42
C ALA A 155 -13.97 5.78 -4.17
N ARG A 156 -13.35 6.49 -3.23
CA ARG A 156 -13.74 7.86 -2.85
C ARG A 156 -12.56 8.81 -3.04
N GLU A 157 -12.70 10.03 -2.53
CA GLU A 157 -11.71 11.10 -2.64
C GLU A 157 -10.29 10.64 -2.24
N ASP A 158 -10.15 9.88 -1.15
CA ASP A 158 -8.84 9.38 -0.67
C ASP A 158 -8.09 8.48 -1.68
N THR A 159 -8.82 7.88 -2.62
CA THR A 159 -8.27 7.00 -3.65
C THR A 159 -8.40 7.61 -5.04
N GLY A 160 -8.72 8.90 -5.16
CA GLY A 160 -8.97 9.53 -6.45
C GLY A 160 -10.17 8.93 -7.20
N TYR A 161 -11.18 8.43 -6.47
CA TYR A 161 -12.39 7.80 -7.03
C TYR A 161 -12.16 6.52 -7.84
N VAL A 162 -10.96 5.93 -7.77
CA VAL A 162 -10.68 4.60 -8.34
C VAL A 162 -10.63 3.53 -7.25
N PRO A 163 -10.85 2.23 -7.57
CA PRO A 163 -10.79 1.11 -6.62
C PRO A 163 -9.40 0.92 -5.99
N GLY A 164 -9.08 1.70 -4.97
CA GLY A 164 -7.78 1.78 -4.33
C GLY A 164 -7.73 1.22 -2.91
N LEU A 165 -6.54 1.27 -2.31
CA LEU A 165 -6.28 0.87 -0.93
C LEU A 165 -6.39 2.08 -0.01
N VAL A 166 -6.97 1.87 1.18
CA VAL A 166 -7.17 2.92 2.17
C VAL A 166 -6.39 2.59 3.44
N VAL A 167 -5.63 3.57 3.93
CA VAL A 167 -4.93 3.50 5.21
C VAL A 167 -5.26 4.74 6.03
N LYS A 168 -5.76 4.54 7.25
CA LYS A 168 -6.16 5.64 8.15
C LYS A 168 -5.32 5.65 9.42
N SER A 169 -4.99 6.87 9.86
CA SER A 169 -4.23 7.14 11.06
C SER A 169 -5.09 8.08 11.89
N VAL A 170 -5.60 7.57 13.00
CA VAL A 170 -6.61 8.24 13.82
C VAL A 170 -6.26 8.10 15.29
N ILE A 171 -6.70 9.03 16.14
CA ILE A 171 -6.78 8.77 17.57
C ILE A 171 -8.17 8.20 17.84
N PRO A 172 -8.32 6.88 18.06
CA PRO A 172 -9.62 6.31 18.35
C PRO A 172 -10.01 6.55 19.81
N GLY A 173 -11.29 6.64 20.10
CA GLY A 173 -11.84 6.61 21.44
C GLY A 173 -11.72 5.23 22.08
N PRO A 174 -12.20 5.05 23.33
CA PRO A 174 -12.09 3.78 24.06
C PRO A 174 -12.79 2.60 23.35
N THR A 175 -13.83 2.89 22.56
CA THR A 175 -14.59 1.92 21.75
C THR A 175 -14.07 1.81 20.31
N GLY A 176 -12.98 2.49 19.96
CA GLY A 176 -12.34 2.40 18.65
C GLY A 176 -12.76 3.45 17.61
N GLY A 177 -13.84 4.23 17.87
CA GLY A 177 -14.32 5.32 17.00
C GLY A 177 -13.36 6.50 16.89
N SER A 178 -13.13 7.03 15.68
CA SER A 178 -12.16 8.12 15.45
C SER A 178 -12.55 9.43 16.16
N LEU A 179 -11.65 9.98 16.97
CA LEU A 179 -11.79 11.31 17.58
C LEU A 179 -11.02 12.39 16.80
N GLU A 180 -9.88 12.00 16.22
CA GLU A 180 -9.00 12.88 15.45
C GLU A 180 -8.44 12.08 14.27
N SER A 181 -8.31 12.70 13.09
CA SER A 181 -7.77 12.06 11.88
C SER A 181 -6.55 12.80 11.38
N PHE A 182 -5.56 12.05 10.91
CA PHE A 182 -4.29 12.56 10.38
C PHE A 182 -4.17 12.25 8.89
N ARG A 183 -3.14 12.81 8.24
CA ARG A 183 -2.72 12.50 6.85
C ARG A 183 -3.79 12.68 5.76
N GLN A 184 -4.58 13.77 5.82
CA GLN A 184 -5.66 14.15 4.86
C GLN A 184 -5.45 13.62 3.42
N ALA A 185 -6.05 12.47 3.09
CA ALA A 185 -5.96 11.78 1.79
C ALA A 185 -4.54 11.41 1.28
N LEU A 186 -3.51 11.53 2.10
CA LEU A 186 -2.14 11.15 1.73
C LEU A 186 -1.88 9.69 2.11
N SER A 187 -1.26 8.96 1.17
CA SER A 187 -0.75 7.61 1.40
C SER A 187 0.63 7.44 0.79
N GLY A 188 1.48 6.66 1.47
CA GLY A 188 2.79 6.27 0.96
C GLY A 188 3.96 6.62 1.86
N HIS A 189 5.16 6.23 1.41
CA HIS A 189 6.41 6.46 2.15
C HIS A 189 6.76 7.94 2.38
N GLY A 190 6.06 8.88 1.74
CA GLY A 190 6.26 10.33 1.92
C GLY A 190 5.43 10.95 3.05
N VAL A 191 4.52 10.20 3.66
CA VAL A 191 3.73 10.69 4.80
C VAL A 191 4.63 10.81 6.03
N PRO A 192 4.74 11.94 6.74
CA PRO A 192 5.58 12.05 7.94
C PRO A 192 5.27 10.98 9.00
N LEU A 193 6.30 10.38 9.62
CA LEU A 193 6.12 9.27 10.58
C LEU A 193 5.25 9.66 11.79
N ASN A 194 5.30 10.93 12.22
CA ASN A 194 4.46 11.46 13.31
C ASN A 194 2.97 11.62 12.93
N GLN A 195 2.60 11.39 11.67
CA GLN A 195 1.21 11.36 11.19
C GLN A 195 0.72 9.94 10.94
N ARG A 196 1.55 8.91 11.16
CA ARG A 196 1.23 7.49 10.92
C ARG A 196 0.84 6.76 12.20
N PHE A 197 0.34 5.52 12.00
CA PHE A 197 0.12 4.50 13.03
C PHE A 197 -0.97 4.78 14.08
N GLY A 198 -1.73 5.87 13.97
CA GLY A 198 -2.85 6.14 14.86
C GLY A 198 -3.94 5.08 14.75
N GLY A 199 -4.30 4.46 15.88
CA GLY A 199 -5.30 3.38 15.92
C GLY A 199 -4.73 1.99 15.64
N TRP A 200 -3.40 1.86 15.69
CA TRP A 200 -2.67 0.61 15.50
C TRP A 200 -1.84 0.27 16.74
N TYR A 201 -1.73 -1.02 17.03
CA TYR A 201 -0.70 -1.51 17.91
C TYR A 201 0.62 -1.57 17.15
N LEU A 202 1.69 -1.13 17.80
CA LEU A 202 3.03 -1.08 17.23
C LEU A 202 4.04 -1.65 18.22
N THR A 203 4.75 -2.70 17.80
CA THR A 203 5.92 -3.25 18.47
C THR A 203 7.18 -2.91 17.66
N GLY A 204 8.37 -3.11 18.23
CA GLY A 204 9.62 -2.87 17.49
C GLY A 204 9.85 -1.40 17.10
N ALA A 205 9.20 -0.45 17.78
CA ALA A 205 9.27 0.97 17.44
C ALA A 205 10.68 1.58 17.62
N GLY A 206 11.54 0.96 18.45
CA GLY A 206 12.92 1.40 18.64
C GLY A 206 13.03 2.88 19.02
N GLY A 207 13.81 3.65 18.25
CA GLY A 207 13.99 5.09 18.43
C GLY A 207 12.88 5.98 17.85
N LEU A 208 11.78 5.41 17.35
CA LEU A 208 10.65 6.18 16.83
C LEU A 208 9.94 6.92 17.97
N THR A 209 9.99 8.25 17.93
CA THR A 209 9.30 9.14 18.87
C THR A 209 8.14 9.86 18.19
N ASN A 210 7.21 10.40 18.98
CA ASN A 210 6.06 11.19 18.50
C ASN A 210 5.14 10.48 17.48
N HIS A 211 5.12 9.14 17.48
CA HIS A 211 4.17 8.37 16.69
C HIS A 211 2.77 8.35 17.34
N LEU A 212 1.74 8.01 16.57
CA LEU A 212 0.36 7.95 17.07
C LEU A 212 -0.09 6.53 17.48
N ALA A 213 0.76 5.52 17.30
CA ALA A 213 0.47 4.14 17.72
C ALA A 213 0.36 3.97 19.23
N ASN A 214 -0.30 2.90 19.68
CA ASN A 214 -0.39 2.51 21.09
C ASN A 214 -1.06 3.58 21.99
N PHE A 215 -2.01 4.34 21.44
CA PHE A 215 -2.84 5.27 22.20
C PHE A 215 -4.32 5.12 21.84
N TYR A 216 -5.18 5.38 22.82
CA TYR A 216 -6.57 5.78 22.57
C TYR A 216 -6.83 7.15 23.21
N GLY A 217 -7.73 7.92 22.62
CA GLY A 217 -8.12 9.23 23.09
C GLY A 217 -9.34 9.17 24.02
N ARG A 218 -9.44 10.19 24.88
CA ARG A 218 -10.67 10.55 25.59
C ARG A 218 -10.94 12.03 25.32
N SER A 219 -12.14 12.34 24.83
CA SER A 219 -12.56 13.73 24.65
C SER A 219 -12.80 14.38 26.01
N THR A 220 -12.25 15.57 26.24
CA THR A 220 -12.52 16.43 27.40
C THR A 220 -12.84 17.85 26.92
N PRO A 221 -13.38 18.73 27.77
CA PRO A 221 -13.58 20.14 27.41
C PRO A 221 -12.28 20.88 27.00
N GLN A 222 -11.11 20.37 27.39
CA GLN A 222 -9.79 20.94 27.09
C GLN A 222 -9.13 20.32 25.85
N GLY A 223 -9.77 19.35 25.18
CA GLY A 223 -9.26 18.67 24.00
C GLY A 223 -9.19 17.15 24.15
N ILE A 224 -8.40 16.49 23.31
CA ILE A 224 -8.24 15.04 23.32
C ILE A 224 -7.06 14.66 24.22
N VAL A 225 -7.36 13.96 25.32
CA VAL A 225 -6.33 13.37 26.19
C VAL A 225 -5.98 11.98 25.65
N ARG A 226 -4.71 11.75 25.34
CA ARG A 226 -4.19 10.45 24.86
C ARG A 226 -3.78 9.58 26.05
N ASN A 227 -4.26 8.33 26.06
CA ASN A 227 -3.93 7.33 27.08
C ASN A 227 -3.10 6.22 26.43
N PRO A 228 -1.91 5.90 26.96
CA PRO A 228 -1.06 4.85 26.43
C PRO A 228 -1.71 3.48 26.64
N ILE A 229 -1.54 2.59 25.65
CA ILE A 229 -1.95 1.19 25.69
C ILE A 229 -0.80 0.32 25.19
N PRO A 230 0.05 -0.19 26.10
CA PRO A 230 1.13 -1.07 25.71
C PRO A 230 0.57 -2.32 24.98
N PRO A 231 1.17 -2.75 23.85
CA PRO A 231 0.74 -3.96 23.15
C PRO A 231 0.67 -5.18 24.08
N GLY A 232 -0.37 -6.00 23.91
CA GLY A 232 -0.59 -7.20 24.74
C GLY A 232 -1.19 -6.97 26.13
N THR A 233 -1.47 -5.73 26.56
CA THR A 233 -2.08 -5.47 27.88
C THR A 233 -3.60 -5.55 27.90
N MET A 234 -4.25 -5.21 26.76
CA MET A 234 -5.70 -5.20 26.63
C MET A 234 -6.25 -6.45 25.93
N PHE A 235 -5.37 -7.27 25.37
CA PHE A 235 -5.68 -8.45 24.56
C PHE A 235 -4.59 -9.52 24.71
N SER A 236 -4.92 -10.79 24.47
CA SER A 236 -3.92 -11.87 24.36
C SER A 236 -3.48 -12.10 22.90
N TYR A 237 -2.18 -12.28 22.70
CA TYR A 237 -1.58 -12.67 21.42
C TYR A 237 -1.96 -14.10 20.98
N ASP A 238 -2.45 -14.95 21.90
CA ASP A 238 -2.85 -16.32 21.58
C ASP A 238 -4.00 -16.37 20.56
N ARG A 239 -4.70 -15.26 20.36
CA ARG A 239 -5.77 -15.10 19.34
C ARG A 239 -5.24 -14.76 17.95
N TYR A 240 -3.95 -14.50 17.79
CA TYR A 240 -3.32 -14.07 16.54
C TYR A 240 -2.17 -14.99 16.15
N LEU A 241 -1.70 -14.90 14.90
CA LEU A 241 -0.70 -15.83 14.37
C LEU A 241 0.71 -15.56 14.88
N VAL A 242 1.06 -14.29 15.15
CA VAL A 242 2.34 -13.92 15.75
C VAL A 242 2.14 -13.01 16.97
N ALA A 243 3.14 -12.96 17.85
CA ALA A 243 3.08 -12.24 19.12
C ALA A 243 3.50 -10.76 19.02
N HIS A 244 3.38 -10.15 17.84
CA HIS A 244 3.83 -8.78 17.59
C HIS A 244 2.99 -8.06 16.50
N SER A 245 3.26 -6.78 16.31
CA SER A 245 2.72 -5.92 15.25
C SER A 245 3.84 -4.95 14.87
N ASP A 246 4.85 -5.47 14.18
CA ASP A 246 6.18 -4.85 14.06
C ASP A 246 6.17 -3.60 13.18
N LEU A 247 7.12 -2.69 13.43
CA LEU A 247 7.28 -1.44 12.68
C LEU A 247 7.62 -1.68 11.21
N LEU A 248 8.43 -2.68 10.87
CA LEU A 248 8.87 -2.89 9.49
C LEU A 248 7.71 -3.26 8.54
N PRO A 249 6.83 -4.24 8.86
CA PRO A 249 5.61 -4.49 8.09
C PRO A 249 4.75 -3.25 7.89
N GLN A 250 4.58 -2.41 8.93
CA GLN A 250 3.79 -1.18 8.84
C GLN A 250 4.37 -0.16 7.85
N LEU A 251 5.69 0.00 7.83
CA LEU A 251 6.36 0.90 6.87
C LEU A 251 6.25 0.39 5.44
N LEU A 252 6.41 -0.92 5.23
CA LEU A 252 6.28 -1.53 3.90
C LEU A 252 4.85 -1.49 3.41
N HIS A 253 3.87 -1.77 4.26
CA HIS A 253 2.45 -1.66 3.93
C HIS A 253 2.08 -0.23 3.50
N GLU A 254 2.54 0.79 4.23
CA GLU A 254 2.34 2.19 3.84
C GLU A 254 2.94 2.48 2.45
N HIS A 255 4.15 1.98 2.17
CA HIS A 255 4.78 2.09 0.85
C HIS A 255 3.96 1.39 -0.25
N GLN A 256 3.50 0.16 -0.02
CA GLN A 256 2.71 -0.58 -1.00
C GLN A 256 1.40 0.13 -1.33
N ILE A 257 0.68 0.64 -0.33
CA ILE A 257 -0.58 1.38 -0.54
C ILE A 257 -0.35 2.62 -1.41
N GLY A 258 0.69 3.41 -1.09
CA GLY A 258 1.00 4.59 -1.89
C GLY A 258 1.40 4.26 -3.33
N PHE A 259 2.06 3.12 -3.56
CA PHE A 259 2.38 2.64 -4.91
C PHE A 259 1.12 2.19 -5.66
N VAL A 260 0.35 1.28 -5.06
CA VAL A 260 -0.83 0.66 -5.66
C VAL A 260 -1.84 1.72 -6.07
N ASN A 261 -2.12 2.70 -5.21
CA ASN A 261 -3.07 3.77 -5.51
C ASN A 261 -2.65 4.59 -6.73
N ARG A 262 -1.36 4.96 -6.84
CA ARG A 262 -0.83 5.69 -7.99
C ARG A 262 -0.89 4.87 -9.28
N ALA A 263 -0.58 3.58 -9.21
CA ALA A 263 -0.61 2.70 -10.38
C ALA A 263 -2.05 2.44 -10.87
N ILE A 264 -3.00 2.25 -9.95
CA ILE A 264 -4.43 2.09 -10.29
C ILE A 264 -4.96 3.38 -10.87
N GLU A 265 -4.71 4.53 -10.24
CA GLU A 265 -5.14 5.81 -10.79
C GLU A 265 -4.60 6.01 -12.22
N ALA A 266 -3.29 5.85 -12.41
CA ALA A 266 -2.66 5.96 -13.73
C ALA A 266 -3.28 5.02 -14.77
N THR A 267 -3.66 3.80 -14.38
CA THR A 267 -4.35 2.83 -15.22
C THR A 267 -5.73 3.33 -15.65
N TYR A 268 -6.52 3.80 -14.67
CA TYR A 268 -7.86 4.30 -14.92
C TYR A 268 -7.82 5.55 -15.81
N ARG A 269 -7.03 6.57 -15.46
CA ARG A 269 -6.93 7.80 -16.26
C ARG A 269 -6.50 7.53 -17.70
N THR A 270 -5.52 6.65 -17.89
CA THR A 270 -5.07 6.28 -19.24
C THR A 270 -6.18 5.63 -20.04
N ARG A 271 -6.94 4.71 -19.43
CA ARG A 271 -8.07 4.05 -20.10
C ARG A 271 -9.17 5.05 -20.46
N THR A 272 -9.57 5.93 -19.53
CA THR A 272 -10.58 6.97 -19.75
C THR A 272 -10.19 7.87 -20.92
N TYR A 273 -8.95 8.37 -20.96
CA TYR A 273 -8.52 9.28 -22.02
C TYR A 273 -8.35 8.61 -23.38
N LEU A 274 -7.94 7.36 -23.42
CA LEU A 274 -7.88 6.59 -24.67
C LEU A 274 -9.29 6.30 -25.19
N ASP A 275 -10.23 5.92 -24.33
CA ASP A 275 -11.62 5.68 -24.72
C ASP A 275 -12.28 6.96 -25.27
N ALA A 276 -12.18 8.08 -24.54
CA ALA A 276 -12.70 9.37 -24.97
C ALA A 276 -12.09 9.86 -26.30
N GLY A 277 -10.85 9.49 -26.59
CA GLY A 277 -10.14 9.83 -27.82
C GLY A 277 -10.13 8.74 -28.90
N GLN A 278 -10.97 7.69 -28.77
CA GLN A 278 -11.04 6.57 -29.71
C GLN A 278 -9.68 5.92 -30.00
N GLY A 279 -8.91 5.68 -28.95
CA GLY A 279 -7.57 5.11 -28.97
C GLY A 279 -6.43 6.11 -29.16
N LYS A 280 -6.71 7.42 -29.22
CA LYS A 280 -5.69 8.47 -29.36
C LYS A 280 -5.76 9.48 -28.23
N LEU A 281 -4.61 9.96 -27.76
CA LEU A 281 -4.56 11.01 -26.75
C LEU A 281 -4.58 12.40 -27.41
N SER A 282 -5.38 13.30 -26.84
CA SER A 282 -5.23 14.74 -27.09
C SER A 282 -3.91 15.25 -26.49
N PRO A 283 -3.36 16.39 -26.96
CA PRO A 283 -2.17 16.99 -26.34
C PRO A 283 -2.36 17.29 -24.85
N GLU A 284 -3.56 17.67 -24.44
CA GLU A 284 -3.92 17.92 -23.04
C GLU A 284 -3.88 16.63 -22.21
N HIS A 285 -4.54 15.56 -22.66
CA HIS A 285 -4.53 14.28 -21.97
C HIS A 285 -3.12 13.67 -21.93
N ALA A 286 -2.33 13.82 -22.99
CA ALA A 286 -0.94 13.39 -23.01
C ALA A 286 -0.11 14.09 -21.92
N LYS A 287 -0.29 15.40 -21.71
CA LYS A 287 0.37 16.14 -20.64
C LYS A 287 -0.06 15.66 -19.25
N ILE A 288 -1.33 15.35 -19.05
CA ILE A 288 -1.82 14.80 -17.77
C ILE A 288 -1.19 13.44 -17.48
N LEU A 289 -1.15 12.54 -18.47
CA LEU A 289 -0.50 11.24 -18.31
C LEU A 289 1.01 11.36 -18.11
N ASP A 290 1.66 12.38 -18.67
CA ASP A 290 3.07 12.69 -18.41
C ASP A 290 3.33 13.08 -16.95
N GLU A 291 2.47 13.88 -16.34
CA GLU A 291 2.58 14.23 -14.92
C GLU A 291 2.29 13.02 -14.01
N GLN A 292 1.30 12.18 -14.36
CA GLN A 292 1.04 10.92 -13.66
C GLN A 292 2.25 9.97 -13.73
N ALA A 293 2.84 9.80 -14.92
CA ALA A 293 4.04 8.99 -15.11
C ALA A 293 5.23 9.55 -14.32
N LYS A 294 5.37 10.88 -14.24
CA LYS A 294 6.38 11.54 -13.41
C LYS A 294 6.17 11.22 -11.94
N GLY A 295 4.95 11.38 -11.42
CA GLY A 295 4.60 11.07 -10.04
C GLY A 295 4.88 9.61 -9.67
N LEU A 296 4.49 8.67 -10.53
CA LEU A 296 4.77 7.24 -10.32
C LEU A 296 6.27 6.92 -10.40
N THR A 297 7.02 7.56 -11.30
CA THR A 297 8.48 7.37 -11.41
C THR A 297 9.21 7.89 -10.16
N ARG A 298 8.85 9.09 -9.68
CA ARG A 298 9.38 9.64 -8.43
C ARG A 298 9.12 8.70 -7.25
N TYR A 299 7.91 8.15 -7.17
CA TYR A 299 7.53 7.20 -6.13
C TYR A 299 8.30 5.88 -6.24
N LEU A 300 8.45 5.34 -7.45
CA LEU A 300 9.29 4.17 -7.70
C LEU A 300 10.71 4.38 -7.19
N LEU A 301 11.28 5.57 -7.36
CA LEU A 301 12.67 5.87 -6.99
C LEU A 301 12.87 6.41 -5.56
N PHE A 302 11.82 6.35 -4.71
CA PHE A 302 11.88 6.83 -3.31
C PHE A 302 12.29 8.29 -3.18
N ALA A 303 11.90 9.15 -4.14
CA ALA A 303 12.29 10.57 -4.16
C ALA A 303 11.87 11.34 -2.91
N ASP A 304 10.70 10.97 -2.37
CA ASP A 304 10.04 11.65 -1.25
C ASP A 304 9.94 10.74 -0.01
N GLU A 305 10.80 9.71 0.11
CA GLU A 305 10.82 8.84 1.29
C GLU A 305 11.18 9.63 2.55
N VAL A 306 10.34 9.51 3.58
CA VAL A 306 10.64 10.09 4.89
C VAL A 306 11.80 9.30 5.52
N PRO A 307 12.86 9.98 6.01
CA PRO A 307 13.97 9.31 6.67
C PRO A 307 13.51 8.42 7.83
N LEU A 308 14.17 7.27 7.98
CA LEU A 308 13.90 6.39 9.12
C LEU A 308 14.28 7.05 10.45
N PRO A 309 13.71 6.59 11.58
CA PRO A 309 14.03 7.11 12.91
C PRO A 309 15.53 7.01 13.22
N VAL A 310 15.99 7.87 14.14
CA VAL A 310 17.35 7.77 14.68
C VAL A 310 17.55 6.36 15.27
N GLY A 311 18.64 5.70 14.89
CA GLY A 311 18.93 4.31 15.25
C GLY A 311 18.38 3.27 14.27
N GLY A 312 17.61 3.70 13.25
CA GLY A 312 17.07 2.82 12.22
C GLY A 312 15.86 2.01 12.67
N VAL A 313 15.53 1.00 11.87
CA VAL A 313 14.45 0.04 12.09
C VAL A 313 15.07 -1.35 12.19
N ALA A 314 14.97 -2.00 13.35
CA ALA A 314 15.54 -3.34 13.52
C ALA A 314 14.80 -4.37 12.63
N GLY A 315 13.47 -4.32 12.67
CA GLY A 315 12.57 -5.27 12.02
C GLY A 315 12.60 -6.65 12.67
N ASP A 316 11.45 -7.32 12.69
CA ASP A 316 11.39 -8.73 13.07
C ASP A 316 12.22 -9.62 12.09
N GLU A 317 12.95 -10.60 12.64
CA GLU A 317 13.86 -11.45 11.84
C GLU A 317 13.12 -12.42 10.92
N GLU A 318 11.97 -12.96 11.35
CA GLU A 318 11.15 -13.85 10.55
C GLU A 318 10.56 -13.06 9.37
N PHE A 319 10.01 -11.86 9.62
CA PHE A 319 9.50 -11.01 8.55
C PHE A 319 10.59 -10.59 7.55
N LYS A 320 11.79 -10.23 8.02
CA LYS A 320 12.90 -9.94 7.12
C LYS A 320 13.24 -11.14 6.26
N THR A 321 13.32 -12.34 6.84
CA THR A 321 13.61 -13.58 6.10
C THR A 321 12.54 -13.87 5.06
N ASP A 322 11.27 -13.81 5.43
CA ASP A 322 10.13 -14.05 4.55
C ASP A 322 10.10 -13.06 3.38
N PHE A 323 10.20 -11.76 3.69
CA PHE A 323 10.17 -10.70 2.69
C PHE A 323 11.31 -10.86 1.66
N LEU A 324 12.50 -11.21 2.16
CA LEU A 324 13.71 -11.40 1.37
C LEU A 324 13.74 -12.74 0.61
N SER A 325 12.88 -13.71 0.91
CA SER A 325 12.83 -14.99 0.18
C SER A 325 12.31 -14.83 -1.26
N GLN A 326 11.44 -13.85 -1.49
CA GLN A 326 10.79 -13.57 -2.78
C GLN A 326 11.54 -12.47 -3.55
N ARG A 327 12.87 -12.50 -3.54
CA ARG A 327 13.74 -11.50 -4.19
C ARG A 327 13.96 -11.84 -5.66
N HIS A 328 13.81 -10.85 -6.53
CA HIS A 328 14.30 -10.92 -7.91
C HIS A 328 15.77 -10.49 -7.92
N ILE A 329 16.66 -11.46 -8.13
CA ILE A 329 18.11 -11.27 -8.07
C ILE A 329 18.60 -10.74 -9.43
N GLY A 330 19.26 -9.59 -9.40
CA GLY A 330 19.97 -9.01 -10.53
C GLY A 330 21.50 -9.19 -10.41
N PRO A 331 22.28 -8.35 -11.10
CA PRO A 331 23.72 -8.58 -11.23
C PRO A 331 24.43 -8.53 -9.89
N GLY A 332 25.34 -9.49 -9.67
CA GLY A 332 26.14 -9.57 -8.44
C GLY A 332 25.32 -9.86 -7.18
N GLY A 333 24.13 -10.46 -7.31
CA GLY A 333 23.29 -10.85 -6.17
C GLY A 333 22.40 -9.74 -5.63
N ALA A 334 22.37 -8.56 -6.26
CA ALA A 334 21.60 -7.42 -5.78
C ALA A 334 20.12 -7.48 -6.17
N ALA A 335 19.22 -7.06 -5.28
CA ALA A 335 17.78 -7.04 -5.50
C ALA A 335 17.12 -5.74 -5.01
N LEU A 336 15.98 -5.38 -5.60
CA LEU A 336 15.20 -4.18 -5.20
C LEU A 336 14.62 -4.27 -3.78
N LYS A 337 14.55 -5.47 -3.21
CA LYS A 337 14.08 -5.73 -1.84
C LYS A 337 15.20 -5.73 -0.80
N ASP A 338 16.46 -5.56 -1.20
CA ASP A 338 17.57 -5.53 -0.25
C ASP A 338 17.42 -4.34 0.72
N PHE A 339 17.31 -4.67 2.01
CA PHE A 339 17.11 -3.71 3.08
C PHE A 339 18.35 -2.87 3.39
N GLU A 340 18.16 -1.62 3.81
CA GLU A 340 19.22 -0.78 4.40
C GLU A 340 18.92 -0.49 5.88
N LEU A 341 17.69 -0.06 6.17
CA LEU A 341 17.05 0.07 7.48
C LEU A 341 17.73 0.97 8.52
N ARG A 342 18.85 1.62 8.22
CA ARG A 342 19.47 2.61 9.13
C ARG A 342 18.92 4.00 8.87
N THR A 343 18.79 4.37 7.61
CA THR A 343 18.39 5.71 7.16
C THR A 343 17.21 5.68 6.18
N ARG A 344 17.02 4.55 5.48
CA ARG A 344 15.99 4.34 4.44
C ARG A 344 15.56 2.89 4.38
N LEU A 345 14.43 2.58 3.74
CA LEU A 345 13.93 1.21 3.65
C LEU A 345 14.88 0.31 2.87
N PHE A 346 15.30 0.74 1.68
CA PHE A 346 16.02 -0.11 0.74
C PHE A 346 17.41 0.40 0.39
N GLN A 347 18.33 -0.53 0.17
CA GLN A 347 19.68 -0.24 -0.29
C GLN A 347 19.66 0.24 -1.74
N ASN A 348 18.86 -0.40 -2.59
CA ASN A 348 18.71 -0.09 -4.01
C ASN A 348 17.39 0.67 -4.20
N ARG A 349 17.43 2.01 -4.34
CA ARG A 349 16.22 2.87 -4.34
C ARG A 349 15.44 2.83 -5.66
N CYS A 350 14.90 1.66 -5.98
CA CYS A 350 13.79 1.48 -6.91
C CYS A 350 12.83 0.45 -6.29
N SER A 351 11.54 0.76 -6.22
CA SER A 351 10.57 -0.06 -5.51
C SER A 351 10.39 -1.42 -6.16
N TYR A 352 10.47 -2.45 -5.33
CA TYR A 352 10.14 -3.83 -5.71
C TYR A 352 8.68 -3.98 -6.20
N MET A 353 7.81 -3.01 -5.94
CA MET A 353 6.44 -3.00 -6.45
C MET A 353 6.37 -2.85 -7.97
N ILE A 354 7.49 -2.58 -8.66
CA ILE A 354 7.57 -2.70 -10.12
C ILE A 354 7.25 -4.12 -10.63
N TYR A 355 7.35 -5.15 -9.77
CA TYR A 355 6.96 -6.53 -10.09
C TYR A 355 5.50 -6.86 -9.78
N SER A 356 4.78 -5.97 -9.09
CA SER A 356 3.39 -6.20 -8.63
C SER A 356 2.40 -6.35 -9.80
N ALA A 357 1.22 -6.90 -9.52
CA ALA A 357 0.09 -6.92 -10.45
C ALA A 357 -0.28 -5.50 -10.91
N ALA A 358 -0.27 -4.51 -10.00
CA ALA A 358 -0.60 -3.12 -10.31
C ALA A 358 0.33 -2.51 -11.38
N PHE A 359 1.64 -2.75 -11.29
CA PHE A 359 2.58 -2.24 -12.30
C PHE A 359 2.50 -3.03 -13.61
N ARG A 360 2.38 -4.36 -13.51
CA ARG A 360 2.29 -5.22 -14.70
C ARG A 360 1.08 -4.86 -15.57
N GLY A 361 -0.04 -4.54 -14.92
CA GLY A 361 -1.31 -4.17 -15.53
C GLY A 361 -1.42 -2.72 -16.03
N LEU A 362 -0.39 -1.89 -15.86
CA LEU A 362 -0.37 -0.54 -16.45
C LEU A 362 -0.62 -0.62 -17.97
N PRO A 363 -1.54 0.20 -18.52
CA PRO A 363 -1.73 0.30 -19.97
C PRO A 363 -0.42 0.64 -20.67
N ALA A 364 -0.22 0.10 -21.88
CA ALA A 364 1.05 0.24 -22.61
C ALA A 364 1.52 1.70 -22.72
N GLU A 365 0.59 2.61 -22.99
CA GLU A 365 0.81 4.06 -23.05
C GLU A 365 1.44 4.61 -21.75
N MET A 366 0.89 4.28 -20.58
CA MET A 366 1.44 4.70 -19.29
C MET A 366 2.75 4.01 -18.98
N LYS A 367 2.83 2.70 -19.25
CA LYS A 367 4.02 1.89 -18.95
C LYS A 367 5.24 2.38 -19.72
N GLN A 368 5.09 2.72 -20.99
CA GLN A 368 6.15 3.31 -21.81
C GLN A 368 6.61 4.67 -21.28
N ARG A 369 5.68 5.54 -20.86
CA ARG A 369 6.01 6.84 -20.25
C ARG A 369 6.81 6.69 -18.96
N VAL A 370 6.46 5.72 -18.12
CA VAL A 370 7.20 5.41 -16.88
C VAL A 370 8.58 4.85 -17.19
N PHE A 371 8.69 3.90 -18.12
CA PHE A 371 10.00 3.36 -18.50
C PHE A 371 10.92 4.40 -19.13
N ALA A 372 10.41 5.26 -20.02
CA ALA A 372 11.19 6.36 -20.59
C ALA A 372 11.71 7.31 -19.50
N ARG A 373 10.88 7.65 -18.51
CA ARG A 373 11.27 8.48 -17.37
C ARG A 373 12.27 7.79 -16.44
N LEU A 374 12.09 6.51 -16.15
CA LEU A 374 13.08 5.73 -15.39
C LEU A 374 14.43 5.70 -16.11
N ALA A 375 14.43 5.51 -17.44
CA ALA A 375 15.65 5.50 -18.24
C ALA A 375 16.39 6.84 -18.15
N GLN A 376 15.65 7.96 -18.22
CA GLN A 376 16.20 9.32 -18.05
C GLN A 376 16.68 9.58 -16.61
N ALA A 377 15.91 9.17 -15.60
CA ALA A 377 16.24 9.37 -14.19
C ALA A 377 17.54 8.64 -13.80
N LEU A 378 17.74 7.44 -14.36
CA LEU A 378 18.88 6.57 -14.10
C LEU A 378 20.05 6.75 -15.10
N ASP A 379 19.94 7.64 -16.08
CA ASP A 379 21.04 7.95 -16.99
C ASP A 379 22.11 8.78 -16.25
N SER A 380 23.31 8.21 -16.10
CA SER A 380 24.44 8.89 -15.46
C SER A 380 25.23 9.76 -16.46
N GLY A 381 25.10 9.51 -17.76
CA GLY A 381 25.71 10.33 -18.82
C GLY A 381 24.91 11.60 -19.11
N LYS A 382 23.62 11.63 -18.75
CA LYS A 382 22.74 12.81 -18.81
C LYS A 382 22.06 13.06 -17.46
N PRO A 383 22.77 13.63 -16.47
CA PRO A 383 22.22 13.83 -15.14
C PRO A 383 20.95 14.69 -15.15
N ASN A 384 19.86 14.15 -14.58
CA ASN A 384 18.64 14.90 -14.32
C ASN A 384 18.67 15.47 -12.88
N PRO A 385 18.57 16.80 -12.68
CA PRO A 385 18.57 17.43 -11.36
C PRO A 385 17.49 16.89 -10.40
N GLU A 386 16.33 16.48 -10.92
CA GLU A 386 15.24 15.92 -10.11
C GLU A 386 15.64 14.64 -9.36
N PHE A 387 16.61 13.90 -9.90
CA PHE A 387 17.10 12.62 -9.36
C PHE A 387 18.56 12.70 -8.88
N ALA A 388 19.02 13.89 -8.48
CA ALA A 388 20.38 14.11 -8.00
C ALA A 388 20.68 13.43 -6.65
N TYR A 389 19.64 13.07 -5.88
CA TYR A 389 19.76 12.33 -4.62
C TYR A 389 20.20 10.86 -4.80
N LEU A 390 20.15 10.34 -6.04
CA LEU A 390 20.70 9.03 -6.42
C LEU A 390 22.12 9.22 -6.98
N PRO A 391 23.17 8.70 -6.30
CA PRO A 391 24.53 8.73 -6.82
C PRO A 391 24.65 7.94 -8.14
N ALA A 392 25.60 8.31 -9.00
CA ALA A 392 25.82 7.65 -10.30
C ALA A 392 26.02 6.13 -10.18
N ALA A 393 26.77 5.67 -9.17
CA ALA A 393 26.98 4.24 -8.92
C ALA A 393 25.67 3.51 -8.60
N GLU A 394 24.77 4.13 -7.82
CA GLU A 394 23.45 3.55 -7.53
C GLU A 394 22.58 3.54 -8.78
N LYS A 395 22.59 4.61 -9.59
CA LYS A 395 21.86 4.64 -10.87
C LYS A 395 22.31 3.51 -11.80
N GLN A 396 23.61 3.30 -11.97
CA GLN A 396 24.16 2.20 -12.76
C GLN A 396 23.73 0.82 -12.21
N LYS A 397 23.82 0.63 -10.90
CA LYS A 397 23.37 -0.61 -10.24
C LYS A 397 21.87 -0.86 -10.48
N LEU A 398 21.03 0.15 -10.32
CA LEU A 398 19.59 0.06 -10.57
C LEU A 398 19.29 -0.28 -12.03
N ARG A 399 19.98 0.33 -13.00
CA ARG A 399 19.83 -0.05 -14.42
C ARG A 399 20.14 -1.52 -14.66
N GLY A 400 21.23 -2.02 -14.05
CA GLY A 400 21.64 -3.42 -14.14
C GLY A 400 20.59 -4.37 -13.57
N ILE A 401 20.10 -4.09 -12.35
CA ILE A 401 19.03 -4.88 -11.73
C ILE A 401 17.80 -4.89 -12.63
N LEU A 402 17.29 -3.71 -12.99
CA LEU A 402 16.07 -3.59 -13.80
C LEU A 402 16.21 -4.32 -15.15
N ARG A 403 17.37 -4.21 -15.82
CA ARG A 403 17.62 -4.89 -17.10
C ARG A 403 17.50 -6.41 -16.99
N GLU A 404 17.96 -6.99 -15.89
CA GLU A 404 17.96 -8.44 -15.67
C GLU A 404 16.61 -8.95 -15.15
N THR A 405 15.89 -8.15 -14.36
CA THR A 405 14.74 -8.63 -13.58
C THR A 405 13.38 -8.13 -14.08
N VAL A 406 13.32 -7.04 -14.86
CA VAL A 406 12.06 -6.44 -15.32
C VAL A 406 11.74 -6.84 -16.76
N VAL A 407 10.60 -7.48 -16.93
CA VAL A 407 10.07 -7.85 -18.26
C VAL A 407 9.43 -6.66 -18.95
N GLY A 408 9.68 -6.53 -20.26
CA GLY A 408 9.02 -5.53 -21.12
C GLY A 408 9.68 -4.15 -21.10
N LEU A 409 10.94 -4.04 -20.66
CA LEU A 409 11.73 -2.83 -20.81
C LEU A 409 11.90 -2.44 -22.29
N PRO A 410 11.94 -1.13 -22.62
CA PRO A 410 12.11 -0.68 -24.00
C PRO A 410 13.46 -1.09 -24.61
N SER A 411 13.48 -1.27 -25.92
CA SER A 411 14.71 -1.47 -26.70
C SER A 411 15.67 -0.30 -26.46
N GLY A 412 16.88 -0.60 -26.00
CA GLY A 412 17.91 0.41 -25.68
C GLY A 412 18.02 0.79 -24.20
N TRP A 413 17.33 0.07 -23.30
CA TRP A 413 17.54 0.17 -21.85
C TRP A 413 18.97 -0.16 -21.42
#